data_AF-A0A2V9Y3R2-F1
#
_entry.id   AF-A0A2V9Y3R2-F1
#
_cell.length_a   1.000
_cell.length_b   1.000
_cell.length_c   1.000
_cell.angle_alpha   90.00
_cell.angle_beta   90.00
_cell.angle_gamma   90.00
#
_symmetry.space_group_name_H-M   'P 1'
#
loop_
_entity.id
_entity.type
_entity.pdbx_description
1 polymer ?
#
loop_
_entity_poly.entity_id
_entity_poly.type
_entity_poly.pdbx_seq_one_letter_code
_entity_poly.pdbx_strand_id
1 'polypeptide(L)' 'MKIAIQGEAGCFSHEAAQRMVSGCRILPCARSATVFDQVEQGSVPAAVIPIENSLAGS' A
#
# COMPACT_ATOMS: atom_id res chain seq x y z
N MET A 1 -12.82 -2.63 -2.51
CA MET A 1 -11.89 -1.73 -3.24
C MET A 1 -10.51 -2.38 -3.32
N LYS A 2 -9.79 -2.28 -4.44
CA LYS A 2 -8.40 -2.79 -4.55
C LYS A 2 -7.43 -1.69 -4.13
N ILE A 3 -6.46 -1.98 -3.28
CA ILE A 3 -5.48 -1.00 -2.77
C ILE A 3 -4.08 -1.57 -2.97
N ALA A 4 -3.19 -0.80 -3.59
CA ALA A 4 -1.78 -1.18 -3.69
C ALA A 4 -0.99 -0.77 -2.45
N ILE A 5 -0.06 -1.63 -2.03
CA ILE A 5 0.85 -1.38 -0.91
C ILE A 5 2.28 -1.78 -1.29
N GLN A 6 3.27 -1.19 -0.65
CA GLN A 6 4.63 -1.72 -0.69
C GLN A 6 4.80 -2.80 0.38
N GLY A 7 5.38 -3.94 0.01
CA GLY A 7 5.59 -5.09 0.88
C GLY A 7 4.66 -6.26 0.58
N GLU A 8 4.50 -7.14 1.56
CA GLU A 8 3.78 -8.41 1.43
C GLU A 8 2.44 -8.42 2.18
N ALA A 9 1.65 -9.47 1.99
CA ALA A 9 0.44 -9.68 2.78
C ALA A 9 0.78 -9.81 4.28
N GLY A 10 0.06 -9.09 5.13
CA GLY A 10 0.29 -9.05 6.58
C GLY A 10 1.32 -8.02 7.06
N CYS A 11 1.95 -7.23 6.18
CA CYS A 11 2.83 -6.14 6.61
C CYS A 11 2.05 -4.98 7.26
N PHE A 12 2.74 -4.00 7.86
CA PHE A 12 2.09 -2.83 8.45
C PHE A 12 1.25 -2.01 7.46
N SER A 13 1.68 -1.94 6.18
CA SER A 13 0.88 -1.28 5.13
C SER A 13 -0.38 -2.07 4.78
N HIS A 14 -0.37 -3.40 4.89
CA HIS A 14 -1.58 -4.22 4.76
C HIS A 14 -2.57 -3.86 5.88
N GLU A 15 -2.10 -3.87 7.13
CA GLU A 15 -2.94 -3.52 8.29
C GLU A 15 -3.49 -2.10 8.19
N ALA A 16 -2.66 -1.13 7.79
CA ALA A 16 -3.09 0.25 7.58
C ALA A 16 -4.19 0.34 6.51
N ALA A 17 -4.03 -0.35 5.38
CA ALA A 17 -5.04 -0.39 4.32
C ALA A 17 -6.38 -1.00 4.80
N GLN A 18 -6.33 -2.10 5.57
CA GLN A 18 -7.54 -2.71 6.13
C GLN A 18 -8.25 -1.79 7.13
N ARG A 19 -7.50 -1.01 7.93
CA ARG A 19 -8.07 -0.04 8.87
C ARG A 19 -8.66 1.20 8.19
N MET A 20 -8.05 1.66 7.11
CA MET A 20 -8.53 2.83 6.36
C MET A 20 -9.74 2.49 5.48
N VAL A 21 -9.75 1.30 4.89
CA VAL A 21 -10.81 0.82 4.00
C VAL A 21 -11.16 -0.63 4.33
N SER A 22 -12.17 -0.81 5.17
CA SER A 22 -12.66 -2.12 5.61
C SER A 22 -12.97 -3.04 4.43
N GLY A 23 -12.42 -4.25 4.44
CA GLY A 23 -12.66 -5.25 3.40
C GLY A 23 -12.00 -4.93 2.05
N CYS A 24 -10.99 -4.06 2.03
CA CYS A 24 -10.20 -3.85 0.82
C CYS A 24 -9.42 -5.10 0.43
N ARG A 25 -9.17 -5.25 -0.88
CA ARG A 25 -8.30 -6.28 -1.44
C ARG A 25 -6.93 -5.69 -1.66
N ILE A 26 -5.91 -6.36 -1.13
CA ILE A 26 -4.53 -5.88 -1.19
C ILE A 26 -3.86 -6.33 -2.48
N LEU A 27 -3.18 -5.40 -3.15
CA LEU A 27 -2.21 -5.66 -4.20
C LEU A 27 -0.79 -5.40 -3.65
N PRO A 28 -0.04 -6.43 -3.26
CA PRO A 28 1.34 -6.25 -2.79
C PRO A 28 2.26 -5.89 -3.96
N CYS A 29 3.21 -5.00 -3.71
CA CYS A 29 4.24 -4.59 -4.66
C CYS A 29 5.60 -4.59 -3.95
N ALA A 30 6.64 -5.08 -4.63
CA ALA A 30 7.97 -5.18 -4.03
C ALA A 30 8.58 -3.80 -3.71
N ARG A 31 8.27 -2.78 -4.53
CA ARG A 31 8.85 -1.43 -4.46
C ARG A 31 7.76 -0.37 -4.49
N SER A 32 7.99 0.76 -3.81
CA SER A 32 7.06 1.90 -3.81
C SER A 32 6.84 2.45 -5.21
N ALA A 33 7.87 2.49 -6.07
CA ALA A 33 7.74 2.88 -7.48
C ALA A 33 6.63 2.09 -8.19
N THR A 34 6.59 0.77 -8.00
CA THR A 34 5.57 -0.09 -8.58
C THR A 34 4.17 0.19 -8.01
N VAL A 35 4.07 0.60 -6.74
CA VAL A 35 2.79 1.04 -6.17
C VAL A 35 2.27 2.29 -6.88
N PHE A 36 3.14 3.27 -7.12
CA PHE A 36 2.79 4.49 -7.85
C PHE A 36 2.37 4.17 -9.29
N ASP A 37 3.12 3.31 -10.00
CA ASP A 37 2.76 2.86 -11.35
C ASP A 37 1.34 2.28 -11.40
N GLN A 38 0.94 1.48 -10.40
CA GLN A 38 -0.40 0.88 -10.34
C GLN A 38 -1.52 1.92 -10.20
N VAL A 39 -1.26 3.01 -9.48
CA VAL A 39 -2.22 4.11 -9.31
C VAL A 39 -2.27 4.96 -10.59
N GLU A 40 -1.12 5.36 -11.14
CA GLU A 40 -1.03 6.18 -12.35
C GLU A 40 -1.67 5.49 -13.57
N GLN A 41 -1.49 4.17 -13.70
CA GLN A 41 -2.10 3.38 -14.77
C GLN A 41 -3.58 3.08 -14.54
N GLY A 42 -4.15 3.48 -13.39
CA GLY A 42 -5.55 3.18 -13.03
C GLY A 42 -5.81 1.70 -12.71
N SER A 43 -4.77 0.88 -12.55
CA SER A 43 -4.88 -0.55 -12.18
C SER A 43 -5.42 -0.75 -10.77
N VAL A 44 -5.23 0.26 -9.90
CA VAL A 44 -5.89 0.36 -8.60
C VAL A 44 -6.43 1.78 -8.40
N PRO A 45 -7.56 1.95 -7.68
CA PRO A 45 -8.11 3.26 -7.37
C PRO A 45 -7.38 4.02 -6.26
N ALA A 46 -6.55 3.35 -5.44
CA ALA A 46 -5.79 3.98 -4.36
C ALA A 46 -4.60 3.12 -3.92
N ALA A 47 -3.69 3.73 -3.16
CA ALA A 47 -2.56 3.06 -2.52
C ALA A 47 -2.35 3.55 -1.09
N VAL A 48 -1.67 2.72 -0.28
CA VAL A 48 -1.19 3.10 1.06
C VAL A 48 0.32 2.94 1.10
N ILE A 49 1.03 4.06 1.33
CA ILE A 49 2.49 4.15 1.35
C ILE A 49 2.93 4.73 2.70
N PRO A 50 3.86 4.07 3.41
CA PRO A 50 4.49 4.67 4.58
C PRO A 50 5.44 5.80 4.13
N ILE A 51 5.34 6.96 4.77
CA ILE A 51 6.18 8.14 4.46
C ILE A 51 7.23 8.42 5.56
N GLU A 52 6.96 7.99 6.80
CA GLU A 52 7.81 8.25 7.96
C GLU A 52 7.73 7.04 8.92
N ASN A 53 8.83 6.76 9.62
CA ASN A 53 8.89 5.76 10.69
C ASN A 53 9.72 6.33 11.85
N SER A 54 9.16 6.48 13.04
CA SER A 54 9.89 7.11 14.16
C SER A 54 11.09 6.31 14.68
N LEU A 55 11.17 5.01 14.40
CA LEU A 55 12.27 4.13 14.84
C LEU A 55 13.37 3.96 13.80
N ALA A 56 13.00 4.08 12.53
CA ALA A 56 13.87 3.86 11.39
C ALA A 56 13.54 4.90 10.32
N GLY A 57 13.56 6.17 10.73
CA GLY A 57 13.15 7.30 9.91
C GLY A 57 13.86 7.32 8.57
N SER A 58 13.30 8.10 7.64
CA SER A 58 13.87 8.33 6.31
C SER A 58 15.35 8.70 6.37
#